data_AF-A0A7S2D0B2-F1
#
_entry.id   AF-A0A7S2D0B2-F1
#
_cell.length_a   1.000
_cell.length_b   1.000
_cell.length_c   1.000
_cell.angle_alpha   90.00
_cell.angle_beta   90.00
_cell.angle_gamma   90.00
#
_symmetry.space_group_name_H-M   'P 1'
#
loop_
_entity.id
_entity.type
_entity.pdbx_description
1 polymer ?
#
loop_
_entity_poly.entity_id
_entity_poly.type
_entity_poly.pdbx_seq_one_letter_code
_entity_poly.pdbx_strand_id
1 'polypeptide(L)'
;TRPRVAVEAVAEAKMTPGMHALRLRFLAVFWCFKMADWLQGPYFYNVYKSKVIDGEPASTDLVARFFLVGFGTDALLGAFLGRLVDDHGRKAGSLAFVVFYGLSALSTYANTLPALYAGRVCGGIGT
;
A
#
# COMPACT_ATOMS: atom_id res chain seq x y z
N THR A 1 25.42 -2.69 -37.75
CA THR A 1 26.37 -3.32 -36.81
C THR A 1 26.54 -2.62 -35.46
N ARG A 2 25.77 -1.56 -35.12
CA ARG A 2 25.87 -0.84 -33.82
C ARG A 2 24.98 -1.30 -32.62
N PRO A 3 24.03 -2.26 -32.70
CA PRO A 3 23.15 -2.52 -31.55
C PRO A 3 23.81 -3.33 -30.43
N ARG A 4 24.82 -4.15 -30.73
CA ARG A 4 25.43 -5.06 -29.74
C ARG A 4 26.31 -4.33 -28.71
N VAL A 5 27.06 -3.31 -29.15
CA VAL A 5 27.93 -2.50 -28.30
C VAL A 5 27.12 -1.67 -27.29
N ALA A 6 25.94 -1.18 -27.68
CA ALA A 6 25.06 -0.43 -26.77
C ALA A 6 24.43 -1.35 -25.70
N VAL A 7 24.07 -2.59 -26.08
CA VAL A 7 23.53 -3.58 -25.14
C VAL A 7 24.61 -4.06 -24.16
N GLU A 8 25.84 -4.29 -24.64
CA GLU A 8 26.98 -4.66 -23.81
C GLU A 8 27.38 -3.51 -22.87
N ALA A 9 27.35 -2.26 -23.32
CA ALA A 9 27.63 -1.09 -22.47
C ALA A 9 26.57 -0.85 -21.37
N VAL A 10 25.31 -1.21 -21.61
CA VAL A 10 24.25 -1.18 -20.57
C VAL A 10 24.43 -2.35 -19.59
N ALA A 11 24.90 -3.51 -20.05
CA ALA A 11 25.17 -4.67 -19.20
C ALA A 11 26.43 -4.51 -18.34
N GLU A 12 27.41 -3.72 -18.78
CA GLU A 12 28.70 -3.51 -18.10
C GLU A 12 28.76 -2.23 -17.24
N ALA A 13 27.63 -1.58 -17.00
CA ALA A 13 27.55 -0.42 -16.12
C ALA A 13 27.84 -0.81 -14.66
N LYS A 14 29.11 -0.78 -14.27
CA LYS A 14 29.55 -1.01 -12.89
C LYS A 14 28.87 -0.01 -11.97
N MET A 15 28.08 -0.50 -11.01
CA MET A 15 27.38 0.38 -10.08
C MET A 15 28.37 1.25 -9.31
N THR A 16 28.16 2.56 -9.37
CA THR A 16 28.94 3.49 -8.57
C THR A 16 28.61 3.32 -7.08
N PRO A 17 29.51 3.70 -6.15
CA PRO A 17 29.21 3.68 -4.72
C PRO A 17 27.93 4.45 -4.35
N GLY A 18 27.65 5.57 -5.05
CA GLY A 18 26.42 6.35 -4.88
C GLY A 18 25.15 5.58 -5.29
N MET A 19 25.19 4.85 -6.41
CA MET A 19 24.10 3.97 -6.85
C MET A 19 23.87 2.83 -5.86
N HIS A 20 24.95 2.25 -5.31
CA HIS A 20 24.85 1.20 -4.30
C HIS A 20 24.18 1.71 -3.02
N ALA A 21 24.58 2.90 -2.53
CA ALA A 21 23.99 3.52 -1.35
C ALA A 21 22.50 3.86 -1.56
N LEU A 22 22.13 4.39 -2.73
CA LEU A 22 20.73 4.67 -3.08
C LEU A 22 19.91 3.38 -3.12
N ARG A 23 20.43 2.34 -3.77
CA ARG A 23 19.77 1.02 -3.86
C ARG A 23 19.48 0.45 -2.48
N LEU A 24 20.45 0.46 -1.57
CA LEU A 24 20.23 -0.06 -0.21
C LEU A 24 19.17 0.73 0.55
N ARG A 25 19.19 2.06 0.48
CA ARG A 25 18.18 2.91 1.11
C ARG A 25 16.78 2.66 0.55
N PHE A 26 16.67 2.56 -0.77
CA PHE A 26 15.41 2.28 -1.45
C PHE A 26 14.87 0.90 -1.08
N LEU A 27 15.71 -0.14 -1.17
CA LEU A 27 15.30 -1.52 -0.88
C LEU A 27 14.87 -1.68 0.58
N ALA A 28 15.54 -1.04 1.52
CA ALA A 28 15.13 -1.07 2.92
C ALA A 28 13.68 -0.58 3.10
N VAL A 29 13.36 0.61 2.56
CA VAL A 29 12.00 1.18 2.64
C VAL A 29 11.00 0.34 1.85
N PHE A 30 11.36 -0.10 0.65
CA PHE A 30 10.53 -0.96 -0.19
C PHE A 30 10.11 -2.25 0.54
N TRP A 31 11.07 -2.93 1.18
CA TRP A 31 10.77 -4.16 1.91
C TRP A 31 9.88 -3.90 3.13
N CYS A 32 10.07 -2.80 3.86
CA CYS A 32 9.15 -2.43 4.94
C CYS A 32 7.71 -2.27 4.42
N PHE A 33 7.52 -1.65 3.26
CA PHE A 33 6.19 -1.44 2.67
C PHE A 33 5.57 -2.77 2.25
N LYS A 34 6.33 -3.62 1.55
CA LYS A 34 5.85 -4.94 1.13
C LYS A 34 5.56 -5.86 2.31
N MET A 35 6.34 -5.81 3.39
CA MET A 35 6.04 -6.56 4.60
C MET A 35 4.74 -6.07 5.26
N ALA A 36 4.48 -4.76 5.30
CA ALA A 36 3.23 -4.23 5.83
C ALA A 36 2.02 -4.67 5.00
N ASP A 37 2.15 -4.68 3.68
CA ASP A 37 1.12 -5.15 2.74
C ASP A 37 0.83 -6.65 2.91
N TRP A 38 1.89 -7.46 2.87
CA TRP A 38 1.78 -8.92 3.01
C TRP A 38 1.36 -9.38 4.39
N LEU A 39 1.59 -8.59 5.44
CA LEU A 39 1.12 -8.91 6.78
C LEU A 39 -0.38 -8.63 6.93
N GLN A 40 -0.95 -7.65 6.22
CA GLN A 40 -2.38 -7.35 6.33
C GLN A 40 -3.24 -8.16 5.37
N GLY A 41 -2.81 -8.32 4.12
CA GLY A 41 -3.55 -9.01 3.05
C GLY A 41 -4.21 -10.33 3.45
N PRO A 42 -3.45 -11.32 3.99
CA PRO A 42 -4.00 -12.64 4.33
C PRO A 42 -4.88 -12.64 5.59
N TYR A 43 -4.76 -11.64 6.45
CA TYR A 43 -5.49 -11.60 7.72
C TYR A 43 -6.73 -10.71 7.67
N PHE A 44 -6.86 -9.79 6.71
CA PHE A 44 -7.99 -8.85 6.66
C PHE A 44 -9.35 -9.54 6.68
N TYR A 45 -9.53 -10.60 5.90
CA TYR A 45 -10.80 -11.33 5.89
C TYR A 45 -11.15 -11.85 7.28
N ASN A 46 -10.20 -12.53 7.94
CA ASN A 46 -10.41 -13.10 9.27
C ASN A 46 -10.65 -12.01 10.32
N VAL A 47 -9.88 -10.91 10.27
CA VAL A 47 -10.00 -9.78 11.19
C VAL A 47 -11.38 -9.13 11.10
N TYR A 48 -11.91 -8.90 9.89
CA TYR A 48 -13.26 -8.34 9.75
C TYR A 48 -14.34 -9.38 10.07
N LYS A 49 -14.14 -10.65 9.71
CA LYS A 49 -15.11 -11.72 9.97
C LYS A 49 -15.26 -12.05 11.45
N SER A 50 -14.20 -11.86 12.24
CA SER A 50 -14.24 -12.09 13.70
C SER A 50 -14.87 -10.94 14.49
N LYS A 51 -15.29 -9.85 13.84
CA LYS A 51 -15.86 -8.69 14.54
C LYS A 51 -17.30 -8.95 14.97
N VAL A 52 -17.65 -8.38 16.12
CA VAL A 52 -19.04 -8.21 16.56
C VAL A 52 -19.36 -6.73 16.45
N ILE A 53 -20.38 -6.41 15.66
CA ILE A 53 -20.80 -5.04 15.34
C ILE A 53 -22.27 -4.92 15.74
N ASP A 54 -22.56 -3.96 16.62
CA ASP A 54 -23.91 -3.74 17.17
C ASP A 54 -24.53 -5.00 17.81
N GLY A 55 -23.70 -5.85 18.41
CA GLY A 55 -24.12 -7.10 19.07
C GLY A 55 -24.15 -8.32 18.16
N GLU A 56 -24.00 -8.14 16.85
CA GLU A 56 -24.08 -9.23 15.87
C GLU A 56 -22.72 -9.54 15.23
N PRO A 57 -22.39 -10.83 14.98
CA PRO A 57 -21.20 -11.19 14.23
C PRO A 57 -21.20 -10.62 12.81
N ALA A 58 -20.05 -10.18 12.32
CA ALA A 58 -19.92 -9.65 10.98
C ALA A 58 -20.34 -10.68 9.92
N SER A 59 -21.32 -10.32 9.10
CA SER A 59 -21.76 -11.13 7.97
C SER A 59 -20.70 -11.15 6.87
N THR A 60 -20.70 -12.20 6.05
CA THR A 60 -19.76 -12.29 4.92
C THR A 60 -20.03 -11.18 3.88
N ASP A 61 -21.29 -10.77 3.72
CA ASP A 61 -21.68 -9.64 2.88
C ASP A 61 -21.05 -8.33 3.39
N LEU A 62 -21.06 -8.09 4.71
CA LEU A 62 -20.43 -6.91 5.29
C LEU A 62 -18.92 -6.90 5.08
N VAL A 63 -18.27 -8.06 5.25
CA VAL A 63 -16.84 -8.20 4.94
C VAL A 63 -16.58 -7.89 3.46
N ALA A 64 -17.38 -8.43 2.54
CA ALA A 64 -17.26 -8.14 1.11
C ALA A 64 -17.39 -6.64 0.80
N ARG A 65 -18.30 -5.93 1.48
CA ARG A 65 -18.41 -4.45 1.36
C ARG A 65 -17.16 -3.73 1.83
N PHE A 66 -16.51 -4.17 2.91
CA PHE A 66 -15.22 -3.59 3.33
C PHE A 66 -14.13 -3.77 2.26
N PHE A 67 -14.04 -4.94 1.63
CA PHE A 67 -13.11 -5.17 0.52
C PHE A 67 -13.46 -4.27 -0.67
N LEU A 68 -14.75 -4.19 -1.03
CA LEU A 68 -15.24 -3.35 -2.11
C LEU A 68 -14.91 -1.86 -1.88
N VAL A 69 -15.08 -1.34 -0.66
CA VAL A 69 -14.73 0.05 -0.35
C VAL A 69 -13.22 0.26 -0.45
N GLY A 70 -12.40 -0.67 0.04
CA GLY A 70 -10.94 -0.53 -0.07
C GLY A 70 -10.46 -0.53 -1.52
N PHE A 71 -10.79 -1.58 -2.28
CA PHE A 71 -10.39 -1.70 -3.69
C PHE A 71 -11.07 -0.66 -4.59
N GLY A 72 -12.32 -0.31 -4.30
CA GLY A 72 -13.04 0.74 -5.01
C GLY A 72 -12.42 2.11 -4.79
N THR A 73 -11.96 2.41 -3.58
CA THR A 73 -11.24 3.67 -3.29
C THR A 73 -9.96 3.76 -4.12
N ASP A 74 -9.14 2.71 -4.12
CA ASP A 74 -7.92 2.64 -4.93
C ASP A 74 -8.23 2.73 -6.44
N ALA A 75 -9.22 1.98 -6.92
CA ALA A 75 -9.60 2.02 -8.34
C ALA A 75 -10.04 3.42 -8.81
N LEU A 76 -10.70 4.20 -7.94
CA LEU A 76 -11.16 5.55 -8.27
C LEU A 76 -10.07 6.61 -8.12
N LEU A 77 -9.20 6.49 -7.11
CA LEU A 77 -8.25 7.54 -6.72
C LEU A 77 -6.80 7.24 -7.11
N GLY A 78 -6.43 5.98 -7.33
CA GLY A 78 -5.05 5.52 -7.46
C GLY A 78 -4.28 6.23 -8.59
N ALA A 79 -4.90 6.40 -9.76
CA ALA A 79 -4.28 7.13 -10.87
C ALA A 79 -4.04 8.61 -10.54
N PHE A 80 -4.99 9.25 -9.86
CA PHE A 80 -4.87 10.65 -9.43
C PHE A 80 -3.79 10.80 -8.35
N LEU A 81 -3.79 9.93 -7.34
CA LEU A 81 -2.80 9.91 -6.27
C LEU A 81 -1.39 9.61 -6.81
N GLY A 82 -1.27 8.68 -7.77
CA GLY A 82 -0.01 8.40 -8.46
C GLY A 82 0.56 9.65 -9.13
N ARG A 83 -0.27 10.38 -9.88
CA ARG A 83 0.12 11.67 -10.48
C ARG A 83 0.50 12.70 -9.41
N LEU A 84 -0.27 12.81 -8.32
CA LEU A 84 0.01 13.73 -7.23
C LEU A 84 1.37 13.46 -6.58
N VAL A 85 1.71 12.18 -6.39
CA VAL A 85 3.01 11.74 -5.85
C VAL A 85 4.16 12.04 -6.80
N ASP A 86 3.95 11.89 -8.11
CA ASP A 86 4.97 12.27 -9.10
C ASP A 86 5.19 13.80 -9.10
N ASP A 87 4.13 14.61 -8.94
CA ASP A 87 4.22 16.07 -8.90
C ASP A 87 4.83 16.61 -7.59
N HIS A 88 4.48 16.04 -6.44
CA HIS A 88 4.94 16.50 -5.11
C HIS A 88 6.19 15.77 -4.60
N GLY A 89 6.64 14.77 -5.34
CA GLY A 89 7.83 13.99 -5.04
C GLY A 89 7.56 12.70 -4.26
N ARG A 90 8.30 11.65 -4.64
CA ARG A 90 8.13 10.29 -4.12
C ARG A 90 8.31 10.14 -2.61
N LYS A 91 9.18 10.96 -1.98
CA LYS A 91 9.36 10.92 -0.52
C LYS A 91 8.09 11.33 0.23
N ALA A 92 7.40 12.37 -0.24
CA ALA A 92 6.15 12.81 0.37
C ALA A 92 5.07 11.74 0.20
N GLY A 93 4.96 11.13 -0.99
CA GLY A 93 4.07 10.01 -1.24
C GLY A 93 4.33 8.80 -0.32
N SER A 94 5.60 8.43 -0.12
CA SER A 94 5.96 7.35 0.81
C SER A 94 5.57 7.66 2.26
N LEU A 95 5.72 8.90 2.73
CA LEU A 95 5.29 9.28 4.07
C LEU A 95 3.75 9.27 4.20
N ALA A 96 3.04 9.75 3.17
CA ALA A 96 1.58 9.69 3.13
C ALA A 96 1.08 8.24 3.18
N PHE A 97 1.70 7.32 2.41
CA PHE A 97 1.43 5.88 2.49
C PHE A 97 1.54 5.39 3.93
N VAL A 98 2.64 5.68 4.64
CA VAL A 98 2.83 5.22 6.02
C VAL A 98 1.71 5.71 6.95
N VAL A 99 1.28 6.97 6.78
CA VAL A 99 0.19 7.54 7.59
C VAL A 99 -1.13 6.86 7.27
N PHE A 100 -1.55 6.83 6.00
CA PHE A 100 -2.85 6.29 5.60
C PHE A 100 -2.95 4.77 5.84
N TYR A 101 -1.89 4.03 5.50
CA TYR A 101 -1.82 2.59 5.72
C TYR A 101 -1.74 2.24 7.22
N GLY A 102 -1.04 3.06 8.01
CA GLY A 102 -1.04 2.94 9.47
C GLY A 102 -2.42 3.20 10.08
N LEU A 103 -3.14 4.22 9.62
CA LEU A 103 -4.52 4.50 10.03
C LEU A 103 -5.48 3.37 9.65
N SER A 104 -5.32 2.79 8.45
CA SER A 104 -6.04 1.58 8.03
C SER A 104 -5.82 0.43 9.01
N ALA A 105 -4.56 0.17 9.41
CA ALA A 105 -4.24 -0.87 10.38
C ALA A 105 -4.86 -0.59 11.76
N LEU A 106 -4.74 0.65 12.26
CA LEU A 106 -5.30 1.04 13.56
C LEU A 106 -6.82 0.94 13.59
N SER A 107 -7.48 1.23 12.47
CA SER A 107 -8.94 1.10 12.35
C SER A 107 -9.45 -0.31 12.65
N THR A 108 -8.63 -1.35 12.40
CA THR A 108 -9.05 -2.74 12.60
C THR A 108 -9.21 -3.10 14.07
N TYR A 109 -8.77 -2.25 15.00
CA TYR A 109 -9.04 -2.42 16.43
C TYR A 109 -10.44 -1.94 16.83
N ALA A 110 -11.07 -1.08 16.03
CA ALA A 110 -12.42 -0.61 16.29
C ALA A 110 -13.47 -1.71 16.05
N ASN A 111 -14.65 -1.51 16.63
CA ASN A 111 -15.85 -2.35 16.42
C ASN A 111 -17.05 -1.52 15.92
N THR A 112 -16.81 -0.30 15.44
CA THR A 112 -17.85 0.58 14.89
C THR A 112 -17.72 0.65 13.38
N LEU A 113 -18.86 0.57 12.67
CA LEU A 113 -18.89 0.63 11.21
C LEU A 113 -18.18 1.86 10.64
N PRO A 114 -18.39 3.09 11.15
CA PRO A 114 -17.75 4.27 10.58
C PRO A 114 -16.23 4.21 10.64
N ALA A 115 -15.66 3.75 11.76
CA ALA A 115 -14.22 3.62 11.92
C ALA A 115 -13.64 2.57 10.97
N LEU A 116 -14.31 1.42 10.83
CA LEU A 116 -13.87 0.35 9.93
C LEU A 116 -13.93 0.78 8.46
N TYR A 117 -15.00 1.45 8.03
CA TYR A 117 -15.12 1.99 6.67
C TYR A 117 -14.11 3.11 6.40
N ALA A 118 -13.93 4.05 7.32
CA ALA A 118 -12.89 5.08 7.22
C ALA A 118 -11.50 4.44 7.08
N GLY A 119 -11.23 3.39 7.85
CA GLY A 119 -10.05 2.55 7.73
C GLY A 119 -9.85 1.97 6.34
N ARG A 120 -10.91 1.39 5.74
CA ARG A 120 -10.85 0.86 4.36
C ARG A 120 -10.57 1.94 3.32
N VAL A 121 -11.14 3.13 3.48
CA VAL A 121 -10.85 4.29 2.60
C VAL A 121 -9.39 4.71 2.75
N CYS A 122 -8.88 4.84 3.98
CA CYS A 122 -7.46 5.12 4.22
C CYS A 122 -6.56 4.04 3.61
N GLY A 123 -6.94 2.76 3.73
CA GLY A 123 -6.21 1.64 3.14
C GLY A 123 -6.15 1.74 1.61
N GLY A 124 -7.27 2.07 0.97
CA GLY A 124 -7.32 2.27 -0.49
C GLY A 124 -6.54 3.49 -0.98
N ILE A 125 -6.45 4.57 -0.18
CA ILE A 125 -5.59 5.73 -0.50
C ILE A 125 -4.11 5.38 -0.33
N GLY A 126 -3.79 4.56 0.67
CA GLY A 126 -2.44 4.15 1.03
C GLY A 126 -2.03 2.81 0.41
N THR A 127 -2.51 2.46 -0.79
CA THR A 127 -2.07 1.29 -1.57
C THR A 127 -1.54 1.77 -2.91
#